data_AF-A0A7S3KFA1-F1
#
_entry.id   AF-A0A7S3KFA1-F1
#
_cell.length_a   1.000
_cell.length_b   1.000
_cell.length_c   1.000
_cell.angle_alpha   90.00
_cell.angle_beta   90.00
_cell.angle_gamma   90.00
#
_symmetry.space_group_name_H-M   'P 1'
#
loop_
_entity.id
_entity.type
_entity.pdbx_description
1 polymer ?
#
loop_
_entity_poly.entity_id
_entity_poly.type
_entity_poly.pdbx_seq_one_letter_code
_entity_poly.pdbx_strand_id
1 'polypeptide(L)'
;KDENLEKYGYSISKPFAAGEIYFSSLLDTLLCQAYYSPKITEILNQMIMGSANTPEKLSKVYKQFNLSQCSLTSVDVPDIKNLSFSNLFEYFVKVHNTIPIGVYKSYVWLHPKESNDYKITPNDKLFVLTDKAPHENMGIKNVQQPEQQHAQGGKFAPKNEEKKLEKENLLTLQSLNKQLQDLFISTKEVFQDVKNTNKFIIEDLADKV
;
A
#
# COMPACT_ATOMS: atom_id res chain seq x y z
N LYS A 1 -35.67 -1.76 23.91
CA LYS A 1 -34.74 -2.87 23.61
C LYS A 1 -34.70 -2.97 22.10
N ASP A 2 -33.55 -2.75 21.47
CA ASP A 2 -33.43 -2.67 20.02
C ASP A 2 -33.60 -4.06 19.39
N GLU A 3 -34.75 -4.31 18.76
CA GLU A 3 -35.09 -5.58 18.09
C GLU A 3 -34.08 -5.98 17.00
N ASN A 4 -33.25 -5.04 16.51
CA ASN A 4 -32.18 -5.31 15.56
C ASN A 4 -30.96 -6.03 16.19
N LEU A 5 -30.74 -5.89 17.49
CA LEU A 5 -29.55 -6.46 18.17
C LEU A 5 -29.63 -7.99 18.25
N GLU A 6 -30.84 -8.53 18.44
CA GLU A 6 -31.07 -9.97 18.53
C GLU A 6 -30.92 -10.68 17.18
N LYS A 7 -31.17 -9.98 16.06
CA LYS A 7 -31.14 -10.57 14.72
C LYS A 7 -29.80 -10.45 14.01
N TYR A 8 -29.09 -9.34 14.20
CA TYR A 8 -27.84 -9.05 13.46
C TYR A 8 -26.60 -9.03 14.36
N GLY A 9 -26.77 -9.22 15.67
CA GLY A 9 -25.68 -9.29 16.63
C GLY A 9 -24.95 -7.95 16.81
N TYR A 10 -23.79 -8.01 17.48
CA TYR A 10 -23.01 -6.83 17.82
C TYR A 10 -22.23 -6.22 16.64
N SER A 11 -22.11 -6.92 15.51
CA SER A 11 -21.38 -6.46 14.32
C SER A 11 -22.03 -5.29 13.59
N ILE A 12 -23.30 -4.99 13.87
CA ILE A 12 -23.99 -3.80 13.36
C ILE A 12 -24.06 -2.66 14.38
N SER A 13 -23.47 -2.84 15.56
CA SER A 13 -23.54 -1.85 16.63
C SER A 13 -22.64 -0.65 16.33
N LYS A 14 -23.06 0.54 16.80
CA LYS A 14 -22.28 1.78 16.64
C LYS A 14 -20.86 1.68 17.22
N PRO A 15 -20.65 1.15 18.45
CA PRO A 15 -19.31 1.04 19.01
C PRO A 15 -18.41 0.12 18.19
N PHE A 16 -18.98 -0.95 17.60
CA PHE A 16 -18.22 -1.83 16.70
C PHE A 16 -17.82 -1.09 15.41
N ALA A 17 -18.75 -0.38 14.77
CA ALA A 17 -18.47 0.39 13.56
C ALA A 17 -17.49 1.57 13.79
N ALA A 18 -17.47 2.11 15.01
CA ALA A 18 -16.50 3.12 15.45
C ALA A 18 -15.12 2.53 15.78
N GLY A 19 -14.99 1.20 15.88
CA GLY A 19 -13.74 0.54 16.26
C GLY A 19 -13.45 0.57 17.77
N GLU A 20 -14.44 0.88 18.61
CA GLU A 20 -14.30 0.96 20.06
C GLU A 20 -14.34 -0.42 20.74
N ILE A 21 -14.97 -1.40 20.10
CA ILE A 21 -15.09 -2.77 20.61
C ILE A 21 -14.57 -3.77 19.59
N TYR A 22 -13.94 -4.82 20.10
CA TYR A 22 -13.37 -5.92 19.32
C TYR A 22 -13.93 -7.26 19.81
N PHE A 23 -14.22 -8.17 18.87
CA PHE A 23 -14.75 -9.50 19.16
C PHE A 23 -13.79 -10.58 18.69
N SER A 24 -13.47 -11.54 19.56
CA SER A 24 -12.61 -12.67 19.22
C SER A 24 -13.20 -13.58 18.14
N SER A 25 -14.52 -13.64 17.99
CA SER A 25 -15.18 -14.43 16.93
C SER A 25 -14.84 -13.97 15.50
N LEU A 26 -14.32 -12.75 15.34
CA LEU A 26 -13.73 -12.31 14.06
C LEU A 26 -12.51 -13.14 13.70
N LEU A 27 -11.73 -13.61 14.68
CA LEU A 27 -10.59 -14.50 14.45
C LEU A 27 -11.03 -15.88 13.98
N ASP A 28 -12.17 -16.38 14.44
CA ASP A 28 -12.71 -17.66 13.96
C ASP A 28 -13.08 -17.56 12.48
N THR A 29 -13.74 -16.45 12.10
CA THR A 29 -14.05 -16.16 10.69
C THR A 29 -12.77 -16.04 9.86
N LEU A 30 -11.77 -15.36 10.41
CA LEU A 30 -10.47 -15.21 9.77
C LEU A 30 -9.76 -16.55 9.58
N LEU A 31 -9.84 -17.45 10.56
CA LEU A 31 -9.25 -18.79 10.47
C LEU A 31 -9.91 -19.60 9.34
N CYS A 32 -11.24 -19.52 9.21
CA CYS A 32 -11.94 -20.13 8.08
C CYS A 32 -11.52 -19.52 6.73
N GLN A 33 -11.33 -18.20 6.66
CA GLN A 33 -10.85 -17.55 5.42
C GLN A 33 -9.41 -17.96 5.09
N ALA A 34 -8.55 -18.07 6.10
CA ALA A 34 -7.17 -18.49 5.97
C ALA A 34 -7.04 -19.92 5.46
N TYR A 35 -8.01 -20.80 5.76
CA TYR A 35 -8.06 -22.15 5.22
C TYR A 35 -8.15 -22.14 3.68
N TYR A 36 -8.96 -21.26 3.10
CA TYR A 36 -9.12 -21.14 1.65
C TYR A 36 -8.04 -20.28 1.00
N SER A 37 -7.55 -19.26 1.70
CA SER A 37 -6.50 -18.37 1.22
C SER A 37 -5.42 -18.18 2.30
N PRO A 38 -4.38 -19.02 2.30
CA PRO A 38 -3.33 -18.96 3.33
C PRO A 38 -2.53 -17.66 3.27
N LYS A 39 -2.63 -16.89 2.17
CA LYS A 39 -1.99 -15.58 2.06
C LYS A 39 -2.63 -14.51 2.94
N ILE A 40 -3.88 -14.71 3.39
CA ILE A 40 -4.54 -13.76 4.30
C ILE A 40 -3.79 -13.66 5.63
N THR A 41 -3.33 -14.77 6.20
CA THR A 41 -2.59 -14.75 7.47
C THR A 41 -1.22 -14.12 7.30
N GLU A 42 -0.54 -14.34 6.17
CA GLU A 42 0.72 -13.69 5.84
C GLU A 42 0.55 -12.17 5.75
N ILE A 43 -0.48 -11.70 5.03
CA ILE A 43 -0.79 -10.27 4.90
C ILE A 43 -1.11 -9.65 6.26
N LEU A 44 -1.97 -10.28 7.07
CA LEU A 44 -2.34 -9.73 8.38
C LEU A 44 -1.18 -9.73 9.37
N ASN A 45 -0.34 -10.77 9.35
CA ASN A 45 0.88 -10.79 10.17
C ASN A 45 1.79 -9.61 9.80
N GLN A 46 1.98 -9.33 8.50
CA GLN A 46 2.75 -8.17 8.05
C GLN A 46 2.08 -6.84 8.39
N MET A 47 0.74 -6.73 8.31
CA MET A 47 0.03 -5.50 8.67
C MET A 47 0.08 -5.20 10.17
N ILE A 48 -0.02 -6.23 11.02
CA ILE A 48 -0.10 -6.07 12.49
C ILE A 48 1.30 -6.04 13.12
N MET A 49 2.16 -6.98 12.75
CA MET A 49 3.50 -7.13 13.34
C MET A 49 4.57 -6.35 12.57
N GLY A 50 4.22 -5.79 11.40
CA GLY A 50 5.17 -5.10 10.53
C GLY A 50 6.32 -6.01 10.14
N SER A 51 7.52 -5.43 10.07
CA SER A 51 8.74 -6.17 9.72
C SER A 51 9.29 -7.07 10.84
N ALA A 52 8.67 -7.14 12.03
CA ALA A 52 9.22 -7.87 13.18
C ALA A 52 9.44 -9.36 12.91
N ASN A 53 8.59 -9.97 12.08
CA ASN A 53 8.66 -11.38 11.71
C ASN A 53 9.24 -11.63 10.32
N THR A 54 9.82 -10.61 9.67
CA THR A 54 10.35 -10.78 8.32
C THR A 54 11.65 -11.59 8.34
N PRO A 55 11.73 -12.72 7.64
CA PRO A 55 12.96 -13.51 7.54
C PRO A 55 14.14 -12.66 7.06
N GLU A 56 15.34 -12.88 7.64
CA GLU A 56 16.54 -12.10 7.30
C GLU A 56 16.87 -12.12 5.80
N LYS A 57 16.61 -13.24 5.13
CA LYS A 57 16.76 -13.38 3.67
C LYS A 57 15.88 -12.38 2.91
N LEU A 58 14.62 -12.21 3.30
CA LEU A 58 13.70 -11.26 2.68
C LEU A 58 14.06 -9.82 3.04
N SER A 59 14.53 -9.57 4.26
CA SER A 59 15.03 -8.25 4.65
C SER A 59 16.20 -7.78 3.76
N LYS A 60 17.12 -8.68 3.39
CA LYS A 60 18.21 -8.38 2.45
C LYS A 60 17.70 -8.00 1.07
N VAL A 61 16.70 -8.73 0.57
CA VAL A 61 16.03 -8.43 -0.72
C VAL A 61 15.36 -7.06 -0.67
N TYR A 62 14.59 -6.76 0.38
CA TYR A 62 13.93 -5.45 0.53
C TYR A 62 14.94 -4.30 0.55
N LYS A 63 16.07 -4.46 1.26
CA LYS A 63 17.16 -3.49 1.26
C LYS A 63 17.81 -3.33 -0.12
N GLN A 64 18.00 -4.43 -0.86
CA GLN A 64 18.58 -4.39 -2.21
C GLN A 64 17.70 -3.58 -3.18
N PHE A 65 16.38 -3.66 -3.03
CA PHE A 65 15.43 -2.92 -3.87
C PHE A 65 15.04 -1.55 -3.29
N ASN A 66 15.69 -1.09 -2.20
CA ASN A 66 15.32 0.14 -1.48
C ASN A 66 13.83 0.20 -1.12
N LEU A 67 13.22 -0.95 -0.80
CA LEU A 67 11.82 -1.00 -0.39
C LEU A 67 11.69 -0.54 1.05
N SER A 68 10.99 0.58 1.25
CA SER A 68 10.61 1.09 2.55
C SER A 68 9.36 0.38 3.07
N GLN A 69 9.29 0.22 4.39
CA GLN A 69 8.08 -0.28 5.03
C GLN A 69 7.02 0.83 5.02
N CYS A 70 5.81 0.50 4.58
CA CYS A 70 4.67 1.40 4.70
C CYS A 70 4.12 1.38 6.14
N SER A 71 3.66 2.53 6.59
CA SER A 71 2.92 2.72 7.83
C SER A 71 1.44 2.99 7.51
N LEU A 72 0.54 2.38 8.30
CA LEU A 72 -0.87 2.71 8.29
C LEU A 72 -1.11 3.88 9.23
N THR A 73 -1.54 5.01 8.70
CA THR A 73 -1.76 6.24 9.47
C THR A 73 -3.09 6.89 9.08
N SER A 74 -3.57 7.80 9.92
CA SER A 74 -4.73 8.64 9.60
C SER A 74 -4.26 10.04 9.21
N VAL A 75 -4.77 10.57 8.11
CA VAL A 75 -4.52 11.94 7.65
C VAL A 75 -5.83 12.72 7.50
N ASP A 76 -5.76 14.03 7.65
CA ASP A 76 -6.93 14.90 7.42
C ASP A 76 -7.25 14.99 5.93
N VAL A 77 -8.54 15.08 5.61
CA VAL A 77 -8.98 15.26 4.22
C VAL A 77 -8.67 16.70 3.77
N PRO A 78 -8.04 16.90 2.60
CA PRO A 78 -7.80 18.24 2.08
C PRO A 78 -9.10 19.02 1.88
N ASP A 79 -9.07 20.33 2.15
CA ASP A 79 -10.21 21.23 1.96
C ASP A 79 -10.45 21.53 0.48
N ILE A 80 -10.90 20.49 -0.24
CA ILE A 80 -11.29 20.55 -1.63
C ILE A 80 -12.75 20.13 -1.69
N LYS A 81 -13.61 21.07 -2.10
CA LYS A 81 -15.05 20.87 -2.09
C LYS A 81 -15.48 19.78 -3.06
N ASN A 82 -16.40 18.91 -2.61
CA ASN A 82 -17.09 17.89 -3.41
C ASN A 82 -16.16 16.84 -4.06
N LEU A 83 -15.10 16.40 -3.37
CA LEU A 83 -14.34 15.24 -3.85
C LEU A 83 -15.11 13.93 -3.65
N SER A 84 -15.21 13.14 -4.71
CA SER A 84 -15.50 11.72 -4.59
C SER A 84 -14.29 11.00 -3.99
N PHE A 85 -14.51 9.83 -3.38
CA PHE A 85 -13.40 9.01 -2.89
C PHE A 85 -12.43 8.63 -4.01
N SER A 86 -12.92 8.43 -5.22
CA SER A 86 -12.10 8.11 -6.40
C SER A 86 -11.13 9.24 -6.74
N ASN A 87 -11.62 10.49 -6.78
CA ASN A 87 -10.75 11.65 -7.01
C ASN A 87 -9.75 11.86 -5.87
N LEU A 88 -10.18 11.61 -4.63
CA LEU A 88 -9.30 11.65 -3.46
C LEU A 88 -8.21 10.58 -3.57
N PHE A 89 -8.59 9.35 -3.93
CA PHE A 89 -7.67 8.24 -4.13
C PHE A 89 -6.61 8.57 -5.19
N GLU A 90 -7.03 9.07 -6.35
CA GLU A 90 -6.10 9.50 -7.39
C GLU A 90 -5.15 10.61 -6.92
N TYR A 91 -5.67 11.59 -6.17
CA TYR A 91 -4.87 12.68 -5.63
C TYR A 91 -3.78 12.16 -4.68
N PHE A 92 -4.11 11.30 -3.72
CA PHE A 92 -3.13 10.74 -2.77
C PHE A 92 -2.09 9.86 -3.45
N VAL A 93 -2.50 9.06 -4.44
CA VAL A 93 -1.55 8.21 -5.19
C VAL A 93 -0.62 9.06 -6.04
N LYS A 94 -1.14 10.01 -6.82
CA LYS A 94 -0.34 10.81 -7.76
C LYS A 94 0.53 11.87 -7.08
N VAL A 95 0.01 12.55 -6.06
CA VAL A 95 0.67 13.71 -5.42
C VAL A 95 1.50 13.28 -4.22
N HIS A 96 1.00 12.34 -3.42
CA HIS A 96 1.59 11.98 -2.13
C HIS A 96 2.24 10.58 -2.11
N ASN A 97 2.21 9.84 -3.23
CA ASN A 97 2.67 8.45 -3.30
C ASN A 97 2.11 7.58 -2.16
N THR A 98 0.84 7.78 -1.84
CA THR A 98 0.20 7.24 -0.65
C THR A 98 -1.10 6.57 -1.05
N ILE A 99 -1.43 5.41 -0.46
CA ILE A 99 -2.59 4.61 -0.84
C ILE A 99 -3.68 4.75 0.23
N PRO A 100 -4.78 5.46 -0.05
CA PRO A 100 -5.91 5.51 0.87
C PRO A 100 -6.71 4.21 0.86
N ILE A 101 -6.99 3.66 2.04
CA ILE A 101 -7.73 2.40 2.24
C ILE A 101 -9.19 2.66 2.65
N GLY A 102 -9.45 3.74 3.39
CA GLY A 102 -10.78 3.99 3.91
C GLY A 102 -10.93 5.36 4.56
N VAL A 103 -12.18 5.77 4.74
CA VAL A 103 -12.57 7.05 5.35
C VAL A 103 -13.08 6.78 6.77
N TYR A 104 -12.62 7.56 7.72
CA TYR A 104 -13.11 7.59 9.09
C TYR A 104 -13.94 8.85 9.32
N LYS A 105 -15.25 8.65 9.50
CA LYS A 105 -16.20 9.71 9.85
C LYS A 105 -16.57 9.59 11.33
N SER A 106 -17.83 9.21 11.60
CA SER A 106 -18.30 8.68 12.89
C SER A 106 -18.16 7.16 12.99
N TYR A 107 -17.79 6.51 11.90
CA TYR A 107 -17.52 5.07 11.78
C TYR A 107 -16.51 4.86 10.65
N VAL A 108 -15.85 3.70 10.66
CA VAL A 108 -14.90 3.30 9.61
C VAL A 108 -15.67 2.88 8.37
N TRP A 109 -15.35 3.50 7.24
CA TRP A 109 -15.89 3.15 5.93
C TRP A 109 -14.76 2.73 4.99
N LEU A 110 -14.72 1.44 4.72
CA LEU A 110 -13.77 0.84 3.78
C LEU A 110 -14.41 0.79 2.40
N HIS A 111 -13.74 1.35 1.39
CA HIS A 111 -14.20 1.37 -0.01
C HIS A 111 -15.63 1.93 -0.20
N PRO A 112 -15.86 3.22 0.09
CA PRO A 112 -17.15 3.86 -0.19
C PRO A 112 -17.53 3.69 -1.66
N LYS A 113 -18.72 3.13 -1.91
CA LYS A 113 -19.27 3.06 -3.27
C LYS A 113 -19.49 4.47 -3.81
N GLU A 114 -19.31 4.65 -5.11
CA GLU A 114 -19.55 5.90 -5.83
C GLU A 114 -21.06 6.23 -5.97
N SER A 115 -21.85 6.08 -4.91
CA SER A 115 -23.21 6.61 -4.93
C SER A 115 -23.16 8.14 -4.82
N ASN A 116 -23.95 8.81 -5.66
CA ASN A 116 -24.00 10.28 -5.77
C ASN A 116 -24.29 11.03 -4.45
N ASP A 117 -24.71 10.32 -3.39
CA ASP A 117 -25.04 10.89 -2.10
C ASP A 117 -23.85 10.99 -1.13
N TYR A 118 -22.73 10.29 -1.40
CA TYR A 118 -21.63 10.26 -0.45
C TYR A 118 -20.58 11.32 -0.73
N LYS A 119 -20.65 12.41 0.03
CA LYS A 119 -19.65 13.49 0.02
C LYS A 119 -18.66 13.32 1.16
N ILE A 120 -17.38 13.32 0.83
CA ILE A 120 -16.30 13.42 1.82
C ILE A 120 -16.19 14.89 2.21
N THR A 121 -16.08 15.14 3.51
CA THR A 121 -15.97 16.47 4.09
C THR A 121 -14.56 16.67 4.69
N PRO A 122 -14.09 17.92 4.82
CA PRO A 122 -12.79 18.18 5.45
C PRO A 122 -12.68 17.75 6.92
N ASN A 123 -13.80 17.48 7.59
CA ASN A 123 -13.83 16.97 8.96
C ASN A 123 -13.61 15.46 9.05
N ASP A 124 -13.62 14.76 7.92
CA ASP A 124 -13.36 13.33 7.87
C ASP A 124 -11.86 13.07 7.94
N LYS A 125 -11.48 11.88 8.40
CA LYS A 125 -10.10 11.39 8.34
C LYS A 125 -9.98 10.30 7.29
N LEU A 126 -8.79 10.13 6.74
CA LEU A 126 -8.48 9.12 5.75
C LEU A 126 -7.41 8.18 6.31
N PHE A 127 -7.68 6.87 6.30
CA PHE A 127 -6.67 5.87 6.58
C PHE A 127 -5.84 5.62 5.33
N VAL A 128 -4.52 5.78 5.46
CA VAL A 128 -3.59 5.74 4.34
C VAL A 128 -2.38 4.85 4.64
N LEU A 129 -1.87 4.17 3.61
CA LEU A 129 -0.56 3.53 3.61
C LEU A 129 0.46 4.48 2.99
N THR A 130 1.45 4.87 3.79
CA THR A 130 2.52 5.77 3.35
C THR A 130 3.88 5.26 3.80
N ASP A 131 4.90 5.48 3.00
CA ASP A 131 6.30 5.19 3.31
C ASP A 131 6.94 6.22 4.25
N LYS A 132 6.28 7.37 4.45
CA LYS A 132 6.76 8.45 5.31
C LYS A 132 6.32 8.25 6.76
N ALA A 133 7.12 8.77 7.68
CA ALA A 133 6.75 8.78 9.09
C ALA A 133 5.53 9.71 9.30
N PRO A 134 4.61 9.38 10.23
CA PRO A 134 3.39 10.15 10.47
C PRO A 134 3.61 11.64 10.81
N HIS A 135 4.81 12.01 11.25
CA HIS A 135 5.19 13.37 11.64
C HIS A 135 5.83 14.19 10.50
N GLU A 136 6.16 13.57 9.37
CA GLU A 136 6.60 14.31 8.19
C GLU A 136 5.38 14.90 7.51
N ASN A 137 5.04 16.13 7.93
CA ASN A 137 3.98 16.99 7.42
C ASN A 137 3.53 16.63 5.99
N MET A 138 2.53 15.76 5.90
CA MET A 138 1.51 15.76 4.84
C MET A 138 0.59 16.99 4.98
N GLY A 139 1.04 18.02 5.73
CA GLY A 139 0.48 19.35 5.72
C GLY A 139 0.41 19.77 4.27
N ILE A 140 -0.82 19.76 3.76
CA ILE A 140 -1.20 20.26 2.46
C ILE A 140 -0.71 21.69 2.45
N LYS A 141 0.49 21.91 1.91
CA LYS A 141 0.95 23.24 1.56
C LYS A 141 -0.07 23.71 0.56
N ASN A 142 -0.95 24.61 0.98
CA ASN A 142 -1.96 25.21 0.14
C ASN A 142 -1.32 25.49 -1.23
N VAL A 143 -1.82 24.80 -2.25
CA VAL A 143 -1.41 25.00 -3.63
C VAL A 143 -1.92 26.39 -3.99
N GLN A 144 -1.12 27.41 -3.68
CA GLN A 144 -1.29 28.73 -4.24
C GLN A 144 -1.05 28.61 -5.74
N GLN A 145 -2.06 29.04 -6.50
CA GLN A 145 -1.96 29.19 -7.95
C GLN A 145 -0.71 30.01 -8.31
N PRO A 146 -0.09 29.77 -9.47
CA PRO A 146 1.05 30.56 -9.91
C PRO A 146 0.58 31.95 -10.33
N GLU A 147 0.62 32.90 -9.40
CA GLU A 147 0.64 34.32 -9.75
C GLU A 147 2.01 34.71 -10.28
N GLN A 148 1.98 35.48 -11.35
CA GLN A 148 3.11 35.93 -12.13
C GLN A 148 3.84 37.09 -11.43
N GLN A 149 5.17 37.13 -11.64
CA GLN A 149 6.11 38.28 -11.49
C GLN A 149 6.53 38.59 -10.03
N HIS A 150 7.79 38.87 -9.66
CA HIS A 150 8.87 39.57 -10.36
C HIS A 150 10.27 39.10 -9.88
N ALA A 151 11.26 39.44 -10.71
CA ALA A 151 12.69 39.12 -10.62
C ALA A 151 13.41 39.56 -9.34
N GLN A 152 14.33 38.72 -8.86
CA GLN A 152 15.61 39.16 -8.31
C GLN A 152 16.66 38.03 -8.42
N GLY A 153 17.86 38.41 -8.85
CA GLY A 153 18.89 37.52 -9.40
C GLY A 153 19.51 36.53 -8.42
N GLY A 154 19.71 35.31 -8.93
CA GLY A 154 20.53 34.26 -8.35
C GLY A 154 21.40 33.62 -9.43
N LYS A 155 22.68 33.47 -9.12
CA LYS A 155 23.80 33.17 -10.02
C LYS A 155 23.58 31.91 -10.89
N PHE A 156 23.92 32.03 -12.17
CA PHE A 156 24.01 30.91 -13.12
C PHE A 156 24.98 29.83 -12.61
N ALA A 157 24.45 28.67 -12.23
CA ALA A 157 25.21 27.44 -12.13
C ALA A 157 25.63 26.97 -13.54
N PRO A 158 26.83 26.43 -13.73
CA PRO A 158 27.34 26.10 -15.06
C PRO A 158 26.56 24.92 -15.66
N LYS A 159 26.05 25.10 -16.89
CA LYS A 159 25.35 24.11 -17.74
C LYS A 159 26.08 22.77 -17.98
N ASN A 160 27.23 22.56 -17.36
CA ASN A 160 28.06 21.36 -17.51
C ASN A 160 27.77 20.29 -16.45
N GLU A 161 27.24 20.65 -15.28
CA GLU A 161 26.95 19.68 -14.22
C GLU A 161 25.67 18.87 -14.50
N GLU A 162 24.66 19.51 -15.07
CA GLU A 162 23.38 18.88 -15.41
C GLU A 162 23.55 17.76 -16.45
N LYS A 163 24.36 17.99 -17.49
CA LYS A 163 24.69 16.97 -18.50
C LYS A 163 25.50 15.80 -17.94
N LYS A 164 26.30 16.03 -16.91
CA LYS A 164 27.09 14.97 -16.26
C LYS A 164 26.17 14.07 -15.42
N LEU A 165 25.23 14.68 -14.69
CA LEU A 165 24.26 13.98 -13.87
C LEU A 165 23.29 13.14 -14.73
N GLU A 166 22.81 13.67 -15.86
CA GLU A 166 21.97 12.91 -16.81
C GLU A 166 22.68 11.67 -17.36
N LYS A 167 23.97 11.79 -17.70
CA LYS A 167 24.75 10.65 -18.21
C LYS A 167 24.96 9.58 -17.15
N GLU A 168 25.18 9.98 -15.90
CA GLU A 168 25.34 9.05 -14.77
C GLU A 168 24.04 8.31 -14.46
N ASN A 169 22.91 9.01 -14.49
CA ASN A 169 21.57 8.41 -14.34
C ASN A 169 21.24 7.43 -15.47
N LEU A 170 21.63 7.74 -16.71
CA LEU A 170 21.42 6.83 -17.84
C LEU A 170 22.22 5.53 -17.69
N LEU A 171 23.48 5.63 -17.22
CA LEU A 171 24.33 4.46 -16.98
C LEU A 171 23.80 3.58 -15.85
N THR A 172 23.29 4.18 -14.77
CA THR A 172 22.66 3.44 -13.67
C THR A 172 21.40 2.72 -14.14
N LEU A 173 20.54 3.39 -14.93
CA LEU A 173 19.35 2.76 -15.51
C LEU A 173 19.69 1.59 -16.43
N GLN A 174 20.73 1.71 -17.26
CA GLN A 174 21.19 0.61 -18.11
C GLN A 174 21.71 -0.59 -17.29
N SER A 175 22.45 -0.33 -16.21
CA SER A 175 22.93 -1.36 -15.29
C SER A 175 21.77 -2.10 -14.60
N LEU A 176 20.79 -1.36 -14.08
CA LEU A 176 19.59 -1.91 -13.45
C LEU A 176 18.77 -2.75 -14.42
N ASN A 177 18.59 -2.29 -15.65
CA ASN A 177 17.85 -3.04 -16.67
C ASN A 177 18.56 -4.36 -17.00
N LYS A 178 19.89 -4.37 -17.08
CA LYS A 178 20.67 -5.60 -17.26
C LYS A 178 20.48 -6.57 -16.09
N GLN A 179 20.56 -6.10 -14.85
CA GLN A 179 20.32 -6.94 -13.66
C GLN A 179 18.91 -7.55 -13.64
N LEU A 180 17.91 -6.79 -14.07
CA LEU A 180 16.53 -7.27 -14.21
C LEU A 180 16.40 -8.40 -15.26
N GLN A 181 17.07 -8.26 -16.40
CA GLN A 181 17.10 -9.31 -17.43
C GLN A 181 17.77 -10.58 -16.92
N ASP A 182 18.92 -10.45 -16.25
CA ASP A 182 19.65 -11.58 -15.69
C ASP A 182 18.80 -12.32 -14.63
N LEU A 183 18.11 -11.57 -13.76
CA LEU A 183 17.18 -12.14 -12.77
C LEU A 183 16.01 -12.88 -13.43
N PHE A 184 15.46 -12.32 -14.52
CA PHE A 184 14.36 -12.94 -15.25
C PHE A 184 14.78 -14.26 -15.90
N ILE A 185 15.98 -14.34 -16.46
CA ILE A 185 16.55 -15.58 -17.02
C ILE A 185 16.73 -16.62 -15.91
N SER A 186 17.37 -16.25 -14.79
CA SER A 186 17.60 -17.15 -13.66
C SER A 186 16.28 -17.70 -13.09
N THR A 187 15.24 -16.87 -13.00
CA THR A 187 13.92 -17.30 -12.53
C THR A 187 13.26 -18.31 -13.48
N LYS A 188 13.46 -18.15 -14.80
CA LYS A 188 12.97 -19.12 -15.79
C LYS A 188 13.67 -20.47 -15.68
N GLU A 189 14.98 -20.47 -15.47
CA GLU A 189 15.77 -21.70 -15.30
C GLU A 189 15.29 -22.49 -14.08
N VAL A 190 15.16 -21.82 -12.92
CA VAL A 190 14.64 -22.43 -11.68
C VAL A 190 13.25 -23.02 -11.90
N PHE A 191 12.37 -22.31 -12.60
CA PHE A 191 11.02 -22.80 -12.89
C PHE A 191 11.03 -24.05 -13.76
N GLN A 192 11.95 -24.13 -14.71
CA GLN A 192 12.11 -25.31 -15.55
C GLN A 192 12.66 -26.50 -14.76
N ASP A 193 13.61 -26.28 -13.84
CA ASP A 193 14.15 -27.31 -12.97
C ASP A 193 13.09 -27.89 -12.03
N VAL A 194 12.23 -27.04 -11.47
CA VAL A 194 11.09 -27.48 -10.65
C VAL A 194 10.14 -28.34 -11.47
N LYS A 195 9.85 -27.96 -12.72
CA LYS A 195 9.02 -28.77 -13.62
C LYS A 195 9.63 -30.13 -13.92
N ASN A 196 10.92 -30.17 -14.22
CA ASN A 196 11.65 -31.40 -14.50
C ASN A 196 11.66 -32.33 -13.27
N THR A 197 11.89 -31.76 -12.08
CA THR A 197 11.86 -32.49 -10.81
C THR A 197 10.47 -33.09 -10.54
N ASN A 198 9.41 -32.31 -10.73
CA ASN A 198 8.05 -32.80 -10.54
C ASN A 198 7.70 -33.93 -11.53
N LYS A 199 8.16 -33.83 -12.78
CA LYS A 199 7.98 -34.90 -13.76
C LYS A 199 8.67 -36.20 -13.31
N PHE A 200 9.91 -36.12 -12.83
CA PHE A 200 10.64 -37.28 -12.33
C PHE A 200 9.95 -37.96 -11.14
N ILE A 201 9.42 -37.16 -10.20
CA ILE A 201 8.68 -37.70 -9.04
C ILE A 201 7.41 -38.44 -9.49
N ILE A 202 6.68 -37.89 -10.47
CA ILE A 202 5.46 -38.53 -10.98
C ILE A 202 5.80 -39.86 -11.68
N GLU A 203 6.89 -39.91 -12.46
CA GLU A 203 7.34 -41.14 -13.13
C GLU A 203 7.79 -42.22 -12.11
N ASP A 204 8.59 -41.87 -11.09
CA ASP A 204 9.03 -42.83 -10.04
C ASP A 204 7.87 -43.36 -9.18
N LEU A 205 6.80 -42.57 -9.00
CA LEU A 205 5.58 -43.02 -8.31
C LEU A 205 4.73 -43.94 -9.17
N ALA A 206 4.71 -43.75 -10.49
CA ALA A 206 3.95 -44.59 -11.41
C ALA A 206 4.56 -46.00 -11.54
N ASP A 207 5.89 -46.13 -11.45
CA ASP A 207 6.59 -47.43 -11.53
C ASP A 207 6.47 -48.27 -10.24
N LYS A 208 5.99 -47.69 -9.14
CA LYS A 208 5.84 -48.35 -7.82
C LYS A 208 4.42 -48.83 -7.50
N VAL A 209 3.46 -48.62 -8.39
CA VAL A 209 2.04 -49.04 -8.26
C VAL A 209 1.73 -50.13 -9.26
#